data_AF-A0A4R4SY42-F1
#
_entry.id   AF-A0A4R4SY42-F1
#
_cell.length_a   1.000
_cell.length_b   1.000
_cell.length_c   1.000
_cell.angle_alpha   90.00
_cell.angle_beta   90.00
_cell.angle_gamma   90.00
#
_symmetry.space_group_name_H-M   'P 1'
#
loop_
_entity.id
_entity.type
_entity.pdbx_description
1 polymer ?
#
loop_
_entity_poly.entity_id
_entity_poly.type
_entity_poly.pdbx_seq_one_letter_code
_entity_poly.pdbx_strand_id
1 'polypeptide(L)' 'MEVARFPEAVAVRDSKDPDGPKLLLTPDAFRAVLDDLAH' A
#
# COMPACT_ATOMS: atom_id res chain seq x y z
N MET A 1 -4.89 -7.76 16.70
CA MET A 1 -4.95 -6.90 15.50
C MET A 1 -3.74 -5.98 15.57
N GLU A 2 -2.72 -6.20 14.74
CA GLU A 2 -1.63 -5.23 14.60
C GLU A 2 -2.04 -4.24 13.50
N VAL A 3 -2.58 -3.11 13.92
CA VAL A 3 -2.87 -1.98 13.03
C VAL A 3 -1.69 -1.04 13.16
N ALA A 4 -0.73 -1.14 12.26
CA ALA A 4 0.25 -0.08 12.10
C ALA A 4 -0.50 1.14 11.54
N ARG A 5 -0.86 2.10 12.41
CA ARG A 5 -1.36 3.39 11.96
C ARG A 5 -0.18 4.17 11.40
N PHE A 6 0.07 4.01 10.12
CA PHE A 6 0.81 4.98 9.33
C PHE A 6 -0.21 5.92 8.69
N PRO A 7 -0.60 7.03 9.35
CA PRO A 7 -1.44 8.03 8.68
C PRO A 7 -0.77 8.61 7.42
N GLU A 8 0.54 8.38 7.25
CA GLU A 8 1.38 8.90 6.17
C GLU A 8 1.79 7.84 5.13
N ALA A 9 1.36 6.57 5.25
CA ALA A 9 1.76 5.53 4.29
C ALA A 9 0.71 4.44 4.05
N VAL A 10 0.63 3.98 2.81
CA VAL A 10 -0.14 2.82 2.35
C VAL A 10 0.84 1.68 2.06
N ALA A 11 0.71 0.58 2.80
CA ALA A 11 1.53 -0.61 2.61
C ALA A 11 0.83 -1.63 1.71
N VAL A 12 1.50 -2.03 0.62
CA VAL A 12 1.07 -3.09 -0.29
C VAL A 12 2.02 -4.27 -0.15
N ARG A 13 1.47 -5.47 0.02
CA ARG A 13 2.24 -6.71 0.05
C ARG A 13 1.50 -7.81 -0.69
N ASP A 14 2.22 -8.85 -1.08
CA ASP A 14 1.57 -10.08 -1.52
C ASP A 14 0.79 -10.70 -0.34
N SER A 15 -0.47 -11.07 -0.60
CA SER A 15 -1.30 -11.77 0.37
C SER A 15 -0.81 -13.19 0.64
N LYS A 16 -0.18 -13.83 -0.36
CA LYS A 16 0.26 -15.23 -0.32
C LYS A 16 1.66 -15.42 0.22
N ASP A 17 2.46 -14.36 0.24
CA ASP A 17 3.76 -14.31 0.90
C ASP A 17 3.80 -13.15 1.92
N PRO A 18 3.36 -13.39 3.17
CA PRO A 18 3.30 -12.35 4.19
C PRO A 18 4.67 -11.83 4.64
N ASP A 19 5.73 -12.62 4.42
CA ASP A 19 7.10 -12.30 4.82
C ASP A 19 7.93 -11.72 3.66
N GLY A 20 7.37 -11.73 2.45
CA GLY A 20 7.96 -11.13 1.26
C GLY A 20 8.08 -9.60 1.31
N PRO A 21 8.71 -9.00 0.26
CA PRO A 21 8.90 -7.56 0.17
C PRO A 21 7.60 -6.76 0.27
N LYS A 22 7.68 -5.60 0.91
CA LYS A 22 6.55 -4.68 1.11
C LYS A 22 6.83 -3.38 0.36
N LEU A 23 5.85 -2.91 -0.41
CA LEU A 23 5.88 -1.60 -1.03
C LEU A 23 5.19 -0.60 -0.08
N LEU A 24 5.91 0.47 0.28
CA LEU A 24 5.36 1.57 1.07
C LEU A 24 5.16 2.78 0.15
N LEU A 25 3.92 3.25 0.05
CA LEU A 25 3.54 4.39 -0.77
C LEU A 25 3.06 5.53 0.11
N THR A 26 3.31 6.77 -0.31
CA THR A 26 2.56 7.90 0.24
C THR A 26 1.10 7.80 -0.22
N PRO A 27 0.14 8.43 0.49
CA PRO A 27 -1.25 8.47 0.05
C PRO A 27 -1.42 9.03 -1.37
N ASP A 28 -0.67 10.07 -1.74
CA ASP A 28 -0.73 10.69 -3.06
C ASP A 28 -0.23 9.75 -4.16
N ALA A 29 0.86 9.01 -3.91
CA ALA A 29 1.36 8.03 -4.87
C ALA A 29 0.36 6.88 -5.06
N PHE A 30 -0.30 6.43 -3.99
CA PHE A 30 -1.34 5.41 -4.09
C PHE A 30 -2.56 5.93 -4.86
N ARG A 31 -2.97 7.19 -4.66
CA ARG A 31 -4.05 7.84 -5.43
C ARG A 31 -3.75 7.85 -6.92
N ALA A 32 -2.53 8.23 -7.31
CA ALA A 32 -2.11 8.26 -8.71
C ALA A 32 -2.20 6.88 -9.38
N VAL A 33 -1.82 5.80 -8.67
CA VAL A 33 -1.98 4.43 -9.18
C VAL A 33 -3.46 4.07 -9.37
N LEU A 34 -4.33 4.44 -8.42
CA LEU A 34 -5.76 4.17 -8.55
C LEU A 34 -6.38 4.93 -9.72
N ASP A 35 -5.98 6.17 -9.96
CA ASP A 35 -6.49 6.97 -11.08
C ASP A 35 -6.07 6.39 -12.44
N ASP A 36 -4.88 5.77 -12.52
CA ASP A 36 -4.41 5.03 -13.71
C ASP A 36 -5.18 3.71 -13.92
N LEU A 37 -5.42 2.96 -12.83
CA LEU A 37 -6.11 1.67 -12.88
C LEU A 37 -7.63 1.76 -13.07
N ALA A 38 -8.24 2.90 -12.72
CA ALA A 38 -9.69 3.11 -12.81
C ALA A 38 -10.14 3.66 -14.18
N HIS A 39 -9.22 3.76 -15.15
CA HIS A 39 -9.53 4.01 -16.56
C HIS A 39 -10.06 2.75 -17.26
#